data_AF-A0A7C5FWB2-F1
#
_entry.id   AF-A0A7C5FWB2-F1
#
_cell.length_a   1.000
_cell.length_b   1.000
_cell.length_c   1.000
_cell.angle_alpha   90.00
_cell.angle_beta   90.00
_cell.angle_gamma   90.00
#
_symmetry.space_group_name_H-M   'P 1'
#
loop_
_entity.id
_entity.type
_entity.pdbx_description
1 polymer ?
#
loop_
_entity_poly.entity_id
_entity_poly.type
_entity_poly.pdbx_seq_one_letter_code
_entity_poly.pdbx_strand_id
1 'polypeptide(L)'
;MRLRIAAIALALAVVAGLAIWAEVTPGTEREIACYATGLRGRTPSQIHNLTLACKRINGRVVLPGQVFSFVGAVGPWTADMGYVRAPVSYDGELIRDW
;
A
#
# COMPACT_ATOMS: atom_id res chain seq x y z
N MET A 1 -35.13 21.38 -38.05
CA MET A 1 -34.75 19.95 -38.11
C MET A 1 -33.34 19.69 -37.56
N ARG A 2 -32.30 20.44 -37.99
CA ARG A 2 -30.90 20.26 -37.53
C ARG A 2 -30.68 20.44 -36.01
N LEU A 3 -31.31 21.43 -35.37
CA LEU A 3 -31.19 21.63 -33.91
C LEU A 3 -31.72 20.45 -33.08
N ARG A 4 -32.80 19.78 -33.54
CA ARG A 4 -33.38 18.62 -32.83
C ARG A 4 -32.45 17.41 -32.90
N ILE A 5 -31.84 17.17 -34.05
CA ILE A 5 -30.86 16.09 -34.24
C ILE A 5 -29.62 16.34 -33.37
N ALA A 6 -29.12 17.58 -33.32
CA ALA A 6 -27.99 17.95 -32.47
C ALA A 6 -28.31 17.77 -30.97
N ALA A 7 -29.51 18.16 -30.53
CA ALA A 7 -29.94 17.99 -29.14
C ALA A 7 -30.07 16.50 -28.75
N ILE A 8 -30.60 15.65 -29.64
CA ILE A 8 -30.69 14.21 -29.42
C ILE A 8 -29.30 13.57 -29.37
N ALA A 9 -28.41 13.94 -30.30
CA ALA A 9 -27.03 13.46 -30.31
C ALA A 9 -26.28 13.83 -29.02
N LEU A 10 -26.47 15.06 -28.53
CA LEU A 10 -25.90 15.52 -27.26
C LEU A 10 -26.46 14.73 -26.07
N ALA A 11 -27.77 14.51 -26.02
CA ALA A 11 -28.39 13.73 -24.95
C ALA A 11 -27.88 12.27 -24.94
N LEU A 12 -27.75 11.64 -26.11
CA LEU A 12 -27.18 10.30 -26.24
C LEU A 12 -25.71 10.26 -25.79
N ALA A 13 -24.93 11.27 -26.14
CA ALA A 13 -23.54 11.37 -25.69
C ALA A 13 -23.44 11.52 -24.17
N VAL A 14 -24.32 12.30 -23.55
CA VAL A 14 -24.39 12.44 -22.09
C VAL A 14 -24.77 11.11 -21.42
N VAL A 15 -25.80 10.42 -21.93
CA VAL A 15 -26.21 9.11 -21.38
C VAL A 15 -25.10 8.08 -21.50
N ALA A 16 -24.44 8.00 -22.66
CA ALA A 16 -23.30 7.12 -22.87
C ALA A 16 -22.14 7.47 -21.90
N GLY A 17 -21.86 8.75 -21.72
CA GLY A 17 -20.84 9.22 -20.76
C GLY A 17 -21.15 8.83 -19.33
N LEU A 18 -22.41 8.95 -18.90
CA LEU A 18 -22.87 8.54 -17.56
C LEU A 18 -22.79 7.03 -17.36
N ALA A 19 -23.17 6.24 -18.36
CA ALA A 19 -23.07 4.79 -18.31
C ALA A 19 -21.62 4.31 -18.21
N ILE A 20 -20.72 4.90 -19.01
CA ILE A 20 -19.29 4.63 -18.91
C ILE A 20 -18.79 5.00 -17.52
N TRP A 21 -19.09 6.22 -17.04
CA TRP A 21 -18.67 6.65 -15.70
C TRP A 21 -19.12 5.70 -14.60
N ALA A 22 -20.37 5.22 -14.64
CA ALA A 22 -20.88 4.26 -13.66
C ALA A 22 -20.11 2.92 -13.68
N GLU A 23 -19.71 2.44 -14.86
CA GLU A 23 -18.99 1.17 -15.02
C GLU A 23 -17.52 1.27 -14.56
N VAL A 24 -16.84 2.38 -14.85
CA VAL A 24 -15.42 2.57 -14.45
C VAL A 24 -15.25 3.09 -13.03
N THR A 25 -16.33 3.48 -12.34
CA THR A 25 -16.24 3.93 -10.94
C THR A 25 -15.92 2.73 -10.05
N PRO A 26 -14.74 2.71 -9.40
CA PRO A 26 -14.41 1.63 -8.46
C PRO A 26 -15.46 1.59 -7.35
N GLY A 27 -15.88 0.38 -6.98
CA GLY A 27 -16.76 0.20 -5.83
C GLY A 27 -16.13 0.75 -4.54
N THR A 28 -16.96 0.96 -3.52
CA THR A 28 -16.46 1.37 -2.19
C THR A 28 -15.49 0.34 -1.65
N GLU A 29 -14.29 0.78 -1.27
CA GLU A 29 -13.31 -0.08 -0.61
C GLU A 29 -13.86 -0.60 0.73
N ARG A 30 -13.67 -1.89 0.98
CA ARG A 30 -14.05 -2.58 2.21
C ARG A 30 -12.84 -3.32 2.75
N GLU A 31 -12.60 -3.23 4.05
CA GLU A 31 -11.58 -4.03 4.71
C GLU A 31 -11.97 -5.51 4.61
N ILE A 32 -11.07 -6.33 4.07
CA ILE A 32 -11.25 -7.79 3.96
C ILE A 32 -10.63 -8.54 5.13
N ALA A 33 -9.57 -7.99 5.75
CA ALA A 33 -8.88 -8.55 6.90
C ALA A 33 -7.97 -7.51 7.57
N CYS A 34 -7.78 -7.65 8.88
CA CYS A 34 -6.82 -6.89 9.67
C CYS A 34 -6.15 -7.83 10.69
N TYR A 35 -4.83 -7.70 10.86
CA TYR A 35 -4.03 -8.53 11.76
C TYR A 35 -3.10 -7.66 12.59
N ALA A 36 -2.84 -8.10 13.82
CA ALA A 36 -1.87 -7.48 14.71
C ALA A 36 -1.02 -8.54 15.40
N THR A 37 0.25 -8.23 15.65
CA THR A 37 1.17 -9.08 16.41
C THR A 37 1.84 -8.22 17.49
N GLY A 38 1.77 -8.67 18.74
CA GLY A 38 2.36 -7.96 19.87
C GLY A 38 3.89 -8.03 19.87
N LEU A 39 4.54 -6.99 20.42
CA LEU A 39 6.00 -6.88 20.50
C LEU A 39 6.57 -7.29 21.87
N ARG A 40 5.85 -8.13 22.63
CA ARG A 40 6.31 -8.57 23.95
C ARG A 40 7.65 -9.30 23.83
N GLY A 41 8.60 -8.94 24.70
CA GLY A 41 9.95 -9.51 24.69
C GLY A 41 10.85 -9.01 23.56
N ARG A 42 10.44 -8.01 22.78
CA ARG A 42 11.33 -7.30 21.85
C ARG A 42 12.12 -6.22 22.60
N THR A 43 13.37 -6.05 22.20
CA THR A 43 14.24 -4.98 22.72
C THR A 43 13.83 -3.61 22.18
N PRO A 44 14.19 -2.50 22.84
CA PRO A 44 13.96 -1.15 22.32
C PRO A 44 14.51 -0.94 20.90
N SER A 45 15.69 -1.50 20.61
CA SER A 45 16.31 -1.46 19.27
C SER A 45 15.47 -2.18 18.21
N GLN A 46 14.92 -3.36 18.52
CA GLN A 46 14.03 -4.08 17.60
C GLN A 46 12.73 -3.29 17.36
N ILE A 47 12.16 -2.69 18.40
CA ILE A 47 10.94 -1.88 18.29
C ILE A 47 11.18 -0.63 17.44
N HIS A 48 12.33 0.03 17.62
CA HIS A 48 12.74 1.18 16.82
C HIS A 48 12.87 0.82 15.33
N ASN A 49 13.65 -0.23 15.02
CA ASN A 49 13.85 -0.71 13.66
C ASN A 49 12.53 -1.12 13.00
N LEU A 50 11.68 -1.86 13.72
CA LEU A 50 10.36 -2.28 13.23
C LEU A 50 9.46 -1.07 12.95
N THR A 51 9.43 -0.10 13.86
CA THR A 51 8.64 1.13 13.69
C THR A 51 9.08 1.90 12.44
N LEU A 52 10.39 2.01 12.21
CA LEU A 52 10.95 2.66 11.04
C LEU A 52 10.58 1.92 9.74
N ALA A 53 10.69 0.59 9.72
CA ALA A 53 10.28 -0.23 8.58
C ALA A 53 8.77 -0.08 8.29
N CYS A 54 7.91 -0.13 9.32
CA CYS A 54 6.47 0.07 9.17
C CYS A 54 6.15 1.45 8.60
N LYS A 55 6.82 2.51 9.05
CA LYS A 55 6.63 3.86 8.48
C LYS A 55 6.92 3.95 6.99
N ARG A 56 7.87 3.16 6.47
CA ARG A 56 8.22 3.15 5.03
C ARG A 56 7.20 2.47 4.13
N ILE A 57 6.39 1.57 4.69
CA ILE A 57 5.39 0.80 3.95
C ILE A 57 3.95 1.22 4.24
N ASN A 58 3.71 1.93 5.34
CA ASN A 58 2.38 2.36 5.73
C ASN A 58 1.72 3.23 4.64
N GLY A 59 0.47 2.90 4.29
CA GLY A 59 -0.29 3.62 3.26
C GLY A 59 0.08 3.28 1.81
N ARG A 60 0.95 2.29 1.56
CA ARG A 60 1.20 1.80 0.19
C ARG A 60 -0.06 1.12 -0.35
N VAL A 61 -0.50 1.53 -1.54
CA VAL A 61 -1.55 0.88 -2.33
C VAL A 61 -0.89 0.03 -3.42
N VAL A 62 -1.29 -1.24 -3.53
CA VAL A 62 -0.83 -2.15 -4.59
C VAL A 62 -2.00 -2.39 -5.52
N LEU A 63 -1.92 -1.86 -6.74
CA LEU A 63 -2.99 -2.00 -7.72
C LEU A 63 -3.01 -3.41 -8.33
N PRO A 64 -4.13 -3.84 -8.93
CA PRO A 64 -4.19 -5.10 -9.66
C PRO A 64 -3.04 -5.26 -10.67
N GLY A 65 -2.36 -6.40 -10.64
CA GLY A 65 -1.20 -6.69 -11.49
C GLY A 65 0.13 -6.05 -11.07
N GLN A 66 0.16 -5.20 -10.04
CA GLN A 66 1.41 -4.67 -9.50
C GLN A 66 2.08 -5.66 -8.54
N VAL A 67 3.41 -5.65 -8.56
CA VAL A 67 4.25 -6.39 -7.60
C VAL A 67 4.77 -5.43 -6.55
N PHE A 68 4.56 -5.77 -5.28
CA PHE A 68 5.16 -5.07 -4.16
C PHE A 68 6.42 -5.79 -3.68
N SER A 69 7.55 -5.07 -3.62
CA SER A 69 8.79 -5.57 -3.02
C SER A 69 8.97 -4.96 -1.63
N PHE A 70 8.90 -5.79 -0.59
CA PHE A 70 9.11 -5.35 0.79
C PHE A 70 10.51 -4.74 0.97
N VAL A 71 11.56 -5.46 0.57
CA VAL A 71 12.94 -4.97 0.68
C VAL A 71 13.16 -3.72 -0.17
N GLY A 72 12.53 -3.65 -1.36
CA GLY A 72 12.59 -2.45 -2.20
C GLY A 72 11.91 -1.24 -1.56
N ALA A 73 10.82 -1.44 -0.82
CA ALA A 73 10.10 -0.36 -0.16
C ALA A 73 10.76 0.10 1.15
N VAL A 74 11.32 -0.85 1.92
CA VAL A 74 11.95 -0.59 3.22
C VAL A 74 13.39 -0.08 3.04
N GLY A 75 14.09 -0.55 2.01
CA GLY A 75 15.51 -0.29 1.80
C GLY A 75 16.40 -1.13 2.73
N PRO A 76 17.72 -0.89 2.69
CA PRO A 76 18.68 -1.62 3.50
C PRO A 76 18.58 -1.24 4.99
N TRP A 77 18.88 -2.21 5.86
CA TRP A 77 18.98 -1.98 7.31
C TRP A 77 20.37 -1.44 7.67
N THR A 78 20.58 -0.15 7.47
CA THR A 78 21.87 0.50 7.73
C THR A 78 21.74 1.66 8.71
N ALA A 79 22.88 2.02 9.33
CA ALA A 79 22.95 3.08 10.33
C ALA A 79 22.51 4.44 9.78
N ASP A 80 22.93 4.77 8.55
CA ASP A 80 22.57 6.01 7.85
C ASP A 80 21.07 6.09 7.54
N MET A 81 20.43 4.94 7.36
CA MET A 81 18.97 4.84 7.21
C MET A 81 18.23 4.94 8.54
N GLY A 82 18.92 5.11 9.66
CA GLY A 82 18.36 5.27 11.00
C GLY A 82 18.08 3.95 11.73
N TYR A 83 18.50 2.81 11.16
CA TYR A 83 18.46 1.53 11.86
C TYR A 83 19.56 1.46 12.91
N VAL A 84 19.36 0.61 13.92
CA VAL A 84 20.33 0.36 14.98
C VAL A 84 20.54 -1.14 15.13
N ARG A 85 21.74 -1.57 15.52
CA ARG A 85 21.99 -3.00 15.79
C ARG A 85 21.03 -3.54 16.86
N ALA A 86 20.47 -4.71 16.60
CA ALA A 86 19.52 -5.38 17.46
C ALA A 86 19.72 -6.91 17.41
N PRO A 87 19.13 -7.69 18.34
CA PRO A 87 19.06 -9.14 18.16
C PRO A 87 18.26 -9.49 16.89
N VAL A 88 18.88 -10.19 15.96
CA VAL A 88 18.29 -10.67 14.71
C VAL A 88 18.33 -12.20 14.67
N SER A 89 17.29 -12.80 14.09
CA SER A 89 17.25 -14.25 13.89
C SER A 89 18.06 -14.60 12.65
N TYR A 90 19.15 -15.33 12.82
CA TYR A 90 19.99 -15.81 11.73
C TYR A 90 20.33 -17.27 11.98
N ASP A 91 19.96 -18.14 11.04
CA ASP A 91 20.23 -19.58 11.10
C ASP A 91 19.81 -20.27 12.42
N GLY A 92 18.64 -19.87 12.96
CA GLY A 92 18.10 -20.40 14.22
C GLY A 92 18.68 -19.79 15.50
N GLU A 93 19.66 -18.90 15.39
CA GLU A 93 20.26 -18.19 16.52
C GLU A 93 19.89 -16.70 16.55
N LEU A 94 20.01 -16.09 17.73
CA LEU A 94 19.90 -14.65 17.89
C LEU A 94 21.29 -14.02 17.93
N ILE A 95 21.68 -13.37 16.84
CA ILE A 95 22.94 -12.62 16.73
C ILE A 95 22.67 -11.12 16.80
N ARG A 96 23.69 -10.32 17.14
CA ARG A 96 23.55 -8.87 17.19
C ARG A 96 23.98 -8.24 15.86
N ASP A 97 23.02 -7.98 14.99
CA ASP A 97 23.25 -7.36 13.68
C ASP A 97 22.24 -6.25 13.36
N TRP A 98 22.27 -5.71 12.15
CA TRP A 98 21.38 -4.62 11.71
C TRP A 98 20.00 -5.10 11.26
#